data_AF-A0AA40SS79-F1
#
_entry.id   AF-A0AA40SS79-F1
#
_cell.length_a   1.000
_cell.length_b   1.000
_cell.length_c   1.000
_cell.angle_alpha   90.00
_cell.angle_beta   90.00
_cell.angle_gamma   90.00
#
_symmetry.space_group_name_H-M   'P 1'
#
loop_
_entity.id
_entity.type
_entity.pdbx_description
1 polymer ?
#
loop_
_entity_poly.entity_id
_entity_poly.type
_entity_poly.pdbx_seq_one_letter_code
_entity_poly.pdbx_strand_id
1 'polypeptide(L)' 'EADAATLRLLADDPFGGEAPRWVRAVSYRYRFTTRVELRASRDRWVRDRRRELIGPMALR' A
#
# COMPACT_ATOMS: atom_id res chain seq x y z
N GLU A 1 9.08 14.82 -6.63
CA GLU A 1 10.43 14.32 -6.94
C GLU A 1 10.50 12.84 -6.59
N ALA A 2 11.24 12.04 -7.37
CA ALA A 2 11.41 10.61 -7.17
C ALA A 2 12.37 10.33 -5.99
N ASP A 3 11.87 10.46 -4.77
CA ASP A 3 12.66 10.30 -3.55
C ASP A 3 13.32 8.91 -3.47
N ALA A 4 14.66 8.89 -3.47
CA ALA A 4 15.43 7.66 -3.50
C ALA A 4 15.19 6.77 -2.26
N ALA A 5 14.92 7.37 -1.09
CA ALA A 5 14.62 6.60 0.11
C ALA A 5 13.30 5.83 -0.03
N THR A 6 12.28 6.46 -0.61
CA THR A 6 10.99 5.84 -0.92
C THR A 6 11.12 4.76 -1.99
N LEU A 7 11.85 5.02 -3.08
CA LEU A 7 12.03 4.05 -4.16
C LEU A 7 12.73 2.77 -3.70
N ARG A 8 13.65 2.86 -2.73
CA ARG A 8 14.31 1.69 -2.13
C ARG A 8 13.37 0.76 -1.35
N LEU A 9 12.15 1.19 -1.04
CA LEU A 9 11.13 0.35 -0.42
C LEU A 9 10.41 -0.54 -1.44
N LEU A 10 10.52 -0.21 -2.74
CA LEU A 10 9.91 -0.95 -3.83
C LEU A 10 10.91 -1.94 -4.40
N ALA A 11 10.42 -3.11 -4.84
CA ALA A 11 11.25 -4.09 -5.54
C ALA A 11 11.64 -3.60 -6.95
N ASP A 12 10.74 -2.85 -7.59
CA ASP A 12 10.90 -2.22 -8.90
C ASP A 12 10.10 -0.91 -8.92
N ASP A 13 10.58 0.09 -9.66
CA ASP A 13 9.87 1.38 -9.80
C ASP A 13 8.79 1.28 -10.89
N PRO A 14 7.49 1.24 -10.51
CA PRO A 14 6.41 1.04 -11.47
C PRO A 14 6.19 2.23 -12.42
N PHE A 15 6.86 3.37 -12.18
CA PHE A 15 6.73 4.57 -13.00
C PHE A 15 8.02 4.92 -13.75
N GLY A 16 9.08 4.12 -13.63
CA GLY A 16 10.31 4.28 -14.41
C GLY A 16 11.00 5.63 -14.20
N GLY A 17 10.98 6.16 -12.98
CA GLY A 17 11.55 7.46 -12.61
C GLY A 17 10.61 8.66 -12.79
N GLU A 18 9.48 8.47 -13.46
CA GLU A 18 8.49 9.53 -13.72
C GLU A 18 7.46 9.64 -12.59
N ALA A 19 6.84 10.82 -12.46
CA ALA A 19 5.76 11.00 -11.50
C ALA A 19 4.47 10.29 -11.97
N PRO A 20 3.72 9.62 -11.08
CA PRO A 20 2.42 9.08 -11.45
C PRO A 20 1.45 10.19 -11.86
N ARG A 21 0.61 9.95 -12.87
CA ARG A 21 -0.41 10.93 -13.29
C ARG A 21 -1.50 11.15 -12.24
N TRP A 22 -1.83 10.11 -11.49
CA TRP A 22 -2.92 10.10 -10.52
C TRP A 22 -2.49 9.47 -9.20
N VAL A 23 -2.92 10.06 -8.09
CA VAL A 23 -2.71 9.51 -6.74
C VAL A 23 -4.04 9.33 -6.04
N ARG A 24 -4.18 8.24 -5.28
CA ARG A 24 -5.28 7.97 -4.36
C ARG A 24 -4.71 7.37 -3.08
N ALA A 25 -5.22 7.80 -1.93
CA ALA A 25 -4.82 7.25 -0.64
C ALA A 25 -5.98 6.56 0.05
N VAL A 26 -5.78 5.31 0.48
CA VAL A 26 -6.74 4.53 1.26
C VAL A 26 -6.08 4.06 2.55
N SER A 27 -6.86 4.03 3.63
CA SER A 27 -6.41 3.56 4.93
C SER A 27 -6.82 2.11 5.16
N TYR A 28 -5.89 1.33 5.73
CA TYR A 28 -6.13 -0.02 6.20
C TYR A 28 -5.73 -0.12 7.66
N ARG A 29 -6.49 -0.89 8.44
CA ARG A 29 -6.04 -1.37 9.75
C ARG A 29 -5.55 -2.80 9.59
N TYR A 30 -4.38 -3.06 10.12
CA TYR A 30 -3.81 -4.40 10.19
C TYR A 30 -3.97 -4.94 11.60
N ARG A 31 -4.15 -6.25 11.69
CA ARG A 31 -3.91 -7.02 12.91
C ARG A 31 -3.20 -8.31 12.53
N PHE A 32 -2.41 -8.85 13.44
CA PHE A 32 -1.91 -10.21 13.27
C PHE A 32 -3.07 -11.21 13.24
N THR A 33 -2.91 -12.25 12.43
CA THR A 33 -3.80 -13.41 12.46
C THR A 33 -3.63 -14.16 13.77
N THR A 34 -4.72 -14.74 14.27
CA THR A 34 -4.66 -15.74 15.34
C THR A 34 -4.00 -17.03 14.83
N ARG A 35 -3.62 -17.94 15.74
CA ARG A 35 -3.09 -19.27 15.36
C ARG A 35 -4.09 -20.09 14.55
N VAL A 36 -5.39 -19.95 14.80
CA VAL A 36 -6.43 -20.67 14.04
C VAL A 36 -6.51 -20.14 12.61
N GLU A 37 -6.58 -18.82 12.45
CA GLU A 37 -6.59 -18.16 11.14
C GLU A 37 -5.32 -18.49 10.34
N LEU A 38 -4.15 -18.41 10.97
CA LEU A 38 -2.88 -18.72 10.32
C LEU A 38 -2.81 -20.18 9.84
N ARG A 39 -3.33 -21.15 10.61
CA ARG A 39 -3.35 -22.55 10.17
C ARG A 39 -4.28 -22.76 8.99
N ALA A 40 -5.36 -21.99 8.89
CA ALA A 40 -6.34 -22.10 7.82
C ALA A 40 -5.88 -21.42 6.51
N SER A 41 -5.41 -20.17 6.57
CA SER A 41 -5.10 -19.38 5.37
C SER A 41 -3.61 -19.20 5.10
N ARG A 42 -2.75 -19.45 6.10
CA ARG A 42 -1.30 -19.14 6.10
C ARG A 42 -0.96 -17.65 6.00
N ASP A 43 -1.95 -16.76 6.04
CA ASP A 43 -1.70 -15.32 6.14
C ASP A 43 -1.13 -14.97 7.52
N ARG A 44 -0.25 -13.96 7.57
CA ARG A 44 0.36 -13.47 8.83
C ARG A 44 -0.44 -12.35 9.48
N TRP A 45 -1.23 -11.63 8.69
CA TRP A 45 -2.03 -10.50 9.10
C TRP A 45 -3.29 -10.46 8.27
N VAL A 46 -4.36 -9.92 8.86
CA VAL A 46 -5.54 -9.52 8.11
C VAL A 46 -5.55 -8.01 7.97
N ARG A 47 -6.06 -7.54 6.83
CA ARG A 47 -6.24 -6.13 6.53
C ARG A 47 -7.72 -5.80 6.46
N ASP A 48 -8.11 -4.73 7.13
CA ASP A 48 -9.46 -4.18 7.06
C ASP A 48 -9.41 -2.79 6.44
N ARG A 49 -10.10 -2.60 5.30
CA ARG A 49 -10.14 -1.31 4.60
C ARG A 49 -11.03 -0.38 5.41
N ARG A 50 -10.47 0.73 5.88
CA ARG A 50 -11.20 1.67 6.74
C ARG A 50 -11.92 2.74 5.93
N ARG A 51 -11.17 3.59 5.23
CA ARG A 51 -11.73 4.65 4.38
C ARG A 51 -10.74 5.12 3.32
N GLU A 52 -11.28 5.73 2.28
CA GLU A 52 -10.52 6.60 1.39
C GLU A 52 -10.13 7.88 2.16
N LEU A 53 -8.84 8.20 2.16
CA LEU A 53 -8.31 9.41 2.79
C LEU A 53 -8.23 10.56 1.77
N ILE A 54 -7.83 10.22 0.56
CA ILE A 54 -7.70 11.14 -0.57
C ILE A 54 -8.23 10.40 -1.78
N GLY A 55 -9.21 10.99 -2.47
CA GLY A 55 -9.71 10.46 -3.73
C GLY A 55 -8.69 10.60 -4.86
N PRO A 56 -9.04 10.16 -6.08
CA PRO A 56 -8.16 10.32 -7.24
C PRO A 56 -7.86 11.81 -7.48
N MET A 57 -6.58 12.17 -7.43
CA MET A 57 -6.09 13.52 -7.71
C MET A 57 -5.02 13.47 -8.79
N ALA A 58 -5.12 14.37 -9.77
CA ALA A 58 -4.08 14.53 -10.78
C ALA A 58 -2.86 15.20 -10.13
N LEU A 59 -1.68 14.64 -10.36
CA LEU A 59 -0.44 15.34 -10.05
C LEU A 59 -0.15 16.32 -11.21
N ARG A 60 0.25 17.54 -10.85
CA ARG A 60 0.70 18.58 -11.78
C ARG A 60 2.20 18.56 -11.90
#